data_AF-A0A9D5U255-F1
#
_entry.id   AF-A0A9D5U255-F1
#
_cell.length_a   1.000
_cell.length_b   1.000
_cell.length_c   1.000
_cell.angle_alpha   90.00
_cell.angle_beta   90.00
_cell.angle_gamma   90.00
#
_symmetry.space_group_name_H-M   'P 1'
#
loop_
_entity.id
_entity.type
_entity.pdbx_description
1 polymer ?
#
loop_
_entity_poly.entity_id
_entity_poly.type
_entity_poly.pdbx_seq_one_letter_code
_entity_poly.pdbx_strand_id
1 'polypeptide(L)'
;MHGQLRELLTNYGKVSILWFDGLGGKKEDWKSEELLPMLRNLQPGLLINNRAGLPADFDTPEQRIGRFQMDRPWESCITIGTQWAYKPDDEMKSLPQCIETLVKCAGGDGNLLFNVGPMPDGRIEPRQVERLHEMGQWLEMHGESIYGTRGGPILPGALLASTRKNNTIYLHMLDAAWMNGNVVLPPMPVVAQRLAPSRPQAVSRGAAAPIKIVSARVLPSGTATLSPAENGLLLSIPPEYFDPVDTVVALELSGPAMDIPPFALPNTSLSTGKPATASNVYRNEPQHTADKAVDGDFGTRWATDAGAMSAWLEVDLGAPTAFNAALISEDYGRARRFEIQYLDAETWKTAYRGGKIGYRLKAKFPTVTAQKVRLNILEAEEGPTIWEFQLSKLD
;
A
#
# COMPACT_ATOMS: atom_id res chain seq x y z
N MET A 1 -3.94 14.93 -33.29
CA MET A 1 -3.64 15.17 -31.87
C MET A 1 -3.57 16.66 -31.49
N HIS A 2 -2.53 17.44 -31.88
CA HIS A 2 -2.38 18.85 -31.41
C HIS A 2 -3.63 19.73 -31.66
N GLY A 3 -4.27 19.61 -32.84
CA GLY A 3 -5.51 20.32 -33.15
C GLY A 3 -6.67 19.97 -32.20
N GLN A 4 -6.91 18.68 -31.96
CA GLN A 4 -7.94 18.21 -31.03
C GLN A 4 -7.68 18.68 -29.60
N LEU A 5 -6.41 18.71 -29.17
CA LEU A 5 -6.05 19.25 -27.85
C LEU A 5 -6.33 20.75 -27.75
N ARG A 6 -6.13 21.53 -28.83
CA ARG A 6 -6.56 22.93 -28.85
C ARG A 6 -8.08 23.03 -28.68
N GLU A 7 -8.84 22.29 -29.46
CA GLU A 7 -10.31 22.27 -29.37
C GLU A 7 -10.79 21.96 -27.95
N LEU A 8 -10.26 20.91 -27.33
CA LEU A 8 -10.61 20.51 -25.96
C LEU A 8 -10.27 21.60 -24.93
N LEU A 9 -9.11 22.25 -25.07
CA LEU A 9 -8.64 23.24 -24.10
C LEU A 9 -9.17 24.66 -24.34
N THR A 10 -9.85 24.94 -25.47
CA THR A 10 -10.45 26.25 -25.75
C THR A 10 -11.97 26.24 -25.69
N ASN A 11 -12.62 25.12 -25.97
CA ASN A 11 -14.08 25.08 -26.18
C ASN A 11 -14.86 24.48 -24.99
N TYR A 12 -14.18 23.88 -24.00
CA TYR A 12 -14.83 23.15 -22.89
C TYR A 12 -14.56 23.76 -21.51
N GLY A 13 -14.23 25.05 -21.47
CA GLY A 13 -14.00 25.80 -20.23
C GLY A 13 -12.65 25.50 -19.57
N LYS A 14 -12.59 25.62 -18.24
CA LYS A 14 -11.36 25.37 -17.47
C LYS A 14 -11.13 23.87 -17.36
N VAL A 15 -9.96 23.42 -17.82
CA VAL A 15 -9.52 22.03 -17.69
C VAL A 15 -8.42 21.95 -16.63
N SER A 16 -8.63 21.13 -15.60
CA SER A 16 -7.68 20.99 -14.48
C SER A 16 -6.58 19.97 -14.76
N ILE A 17 -6.89 18.89 -15.46
CA ILE A 17 -5.96 17.78 -15.73
C ILE A 17 -6.11 17.33 -17.18
N LEU A 18 -4.99 17.08 -17.86
CA LEU A 18 -4.92 16.39 -19.13
C LEU A 18 -4.04 15.14 -18.97
N TRP A 19 -4.63 13.97 -19.20
CA TRP A 19 -3.99 12.68 -18.94
C TRP A 19 -3.68 11.99 -20.27
N PHE A 20 -2.39 11.75 -20.54
CA PHE A 20 -1.92 11.03 -21.72
C PHE A 20 -1.77 9.54 -21.42
N ASP A 21 -2.27 8.69 -22.32
CA ASP A 21 -2.05 7.25 -22.27
C ASP A 21 -0.95 6.83 -23.25
N GLY A 22 0.29 7.21 -22.92
CA GLY A 22 1.47 7.03 -23.76
C GLY A 22 2.55 6.20 -23.11
N LEU A 23 2.18 5.17 -22.34
CA LEU A 23 3.14 4.36 -21.59
C LEU A 23 4.22 3.77 -22.54
N GLY A 24 5.48 4.12 -22.30
CA GLY A 24 6.63 3.64 -23.08
C GLY A 24 6.91 4.38 -24.39
N GLY A 25 6.08 5.35 -24.80
CA GLY A 25 6.39 6.21 -25.95
C GLY A 25 7.40 7.31 -25.61
N LYS A 26 7.97 7.94 -26.64
CA LYS A 26 9.05 8.93 -26.54
C LYS A 26 8.54 10.33 -26.88
N LYS A 27 9.21 11.36 -26.38
CA LYS A 27 8.81 12.77 -26.60
C LYS A 27 8.63 13.13 -28.09
N GLU A 28 9.33 12.45 -28.98
CA GLU A 28 9.24 12.64 -30.43
C GLU A 28 7.89 12.18 -31.00
N ASP A 29 7.28 11.13 -30.45
CA ASP A 29 6.01 10.55 -30.92
C ASP A 29 4.87 11.58 -30.85
N TRP A 30 4.97 12.52 -29.91
CA TRP A 30 3.95 13.53 -29.64
C TRP A 30 4.41 14.97 -29.93
N LYS A 31 5.67 15.15 -30.32
CA LYS A 31 6.35 16.46 -30.33
C LYS A 31 6.19 17.19 -28.99
N SER A 32 6.50 16.50 -27.90
CA SER A 32 6.14 16.95 -26.55
C SER A 32 6.78 18.28 -26.14
N GLU A 33 7.96 18.58 -26.68
CA GLU A 33 8.66 19.85 -26.45
C GLU A 33 7.90 21.06 -27.02
N GLU A 34 7.12 20.88 -28.08
CA GLU A 34 6.21 21.91 -28.61
C GLU A 34 4.82 21.81 -27.96
N LEU A 35 4.37 20.59 -27.70
CA LEU A 35 3.04 20.29 -27.18
C LEU A 35 2.85 20.87 -25.77
N LEU A 36 3.72 20.54 -24.81
CA LEU A 36 3.50 20.94 -23.41
C LEU A 36 3.45 22.47 -23.24
N PRO A 37 4.33 23.28 -23.85
CA PRO A 37 4.20 24.74 -23.82
C PRO A 37 2.90 25.24 -24.44
N MET A 38 2.45 24.65 -25.56
CA MET A 38 1.16 25.00 -26.17
C MET A 38 0.01 24.76 -25.19
N LEU A 39 -0.06 23.60 -24.54
CA LEU A 39 -1.12 23.27 -23.59
C LEU A 39 -1.12 24.23 -22.39
N ARG A 40 0.07 24.58 -21.88
CA ARG A 40 0.24 25.54 -20.77
C ARG A 40 -0.14 26.96 -21.16
N ASN A 41 0.11 27.37 -22.40
CA ASN A 41 -0.33 28.68 -22.88
C ASN A 41 -1.86 28.76 -22.98
N LEU A 42 -2.53 27.66 -23.34
CA LEU A 42 -3.99 27.61 -23.41
C LEU A 42 -4.63 27.53 -22.02
N GLN A 43 -4.03 26.76 -21.12
CA GLN A 43 -4.53 26.52 -19.75
C GLN A 43 -3.35 26.57 -18.76
N PRO A 44 -2.99 27.76 -18.22
CA PRO A 44 -1.80 27.93 -17.36
C PRO A 44 -1.79 27.11 -16.07
N GLY A 45 -2.96 26.73 -15.55
CA GLY A 45 -3.12 25.91 -14.34
C GLY A 45 -3.34 24.42 -14.60
N LEU A 46 -3.21 23.96 -15.85
CA LEU A 46 -3.41 22.57 -16.22
C LEU A 46 -2.38 21.68 -15.50
N LEU A 47 -2.77 20.47 -15.11
CA LEU A 47 -1.85 19.41 -14.71
C LEU A 47 -1.74 18.36 -15.82
N ILE A 48 -0.54 17.83 -16.05
CA ILE A 48 -0.21 16.88 -17.10
C ILE A 48 0.63 15.76 -16.48
N ASN A 49 0.23 14.52 -16.75
CA ASN A 49 0.95 13.33 -16.29
C ASN A 49 2.24 13.07 -17.07
N ASN A 50 3.11 12.23 -16.51
CA ASN A 50 4.42 11.86 -17.07
C ASN A 50 4.40 10.91 -18.29
N ARG A 51 3.28 10.84 -19.03
CA ARG A 51 3.06 9.84 -20.10
C ARG A 51 3.07 10.40 -21.53
N ALA A 52 3.46 11.66 -21.70
CA ALA A 52 3.75 12.25 -23.01
C ALA A 52 5.27 12.24 -23.30
N GLY A 53 6.04 11.27 -22.79
CA GLY A 53 7.48 11.15 -23.07
C GLY A 53 8.38 12.20 -22.40
N LEU A 54 7.81 13.09 -21.59
CA LEU A 54 8.50 14.03 -20.72
C LEU A 54 7.96 13.89 -19.29
N PRO A 55 8.73 14.28 -18.25
CA PRO A 55 8.29 14.12 -16.86
C PRO A 55 6.97 14.83 -16.54
N ALA A 56 6.73 16.03 -17.08
CA ALA A 56 5.57 16.87 -16.75
C ALA A 56 5.38 17.03 -15.22
N ASP A 57 4.16 17.01 -14.67
CA ASP A 57 3.92 17.43 -13.29
C ASP A 57 3.87 16.30 -12.26
N PHE A 58 3.37 15.11 -12.62
CA PHE A 58 3.18 14.02 -11.66
C PHE A 58 3.42 12.63 -12.26
N ASP A 59 3.79 11.69 -11.40
CA ASP A 59 4.02 10.28 -11.76
C ASP A 59 2.71 9.47 -11.73
N THR A 60 2.63 8.41 -12.54
CA THR A 60 1.40 7.60 -12.70
C THR A 60 1.62 6.10 -12.46
N PRO A 61 1.74 5.66 -11.20
CA PRO A 61 1.70 4.24 -10.86
C PRO A 61 0.37 3.62 -11.30
N GLU A 62 0.40 2.84 -12.37
CA GLU A 62 -0.82 2.26 -12.93
C GLU A 62 -1.10 0.87 -12.37
N GLN A 63 -2.35 0.65 -11.99
CA GLN A 63 -2.85 -0.61 -11.41
C GLN A 63 -2.07 -1.06 -10.16
N ARG A 64 -1.32 -0.15 -9.54
CA ARG A 64 -0.56 -0.36 -8.30
C ARG A 64 -0.56 0.92 -7.49
N ILE A 65 -0.47 0.78 -6.18
CA ILE A 65 -0.32 1.92 -5.28
C ILE A 65 1.11 2.45 -5.40
N GLY A 66 1.27 3.77 -5.53
CA GLY A 66 2.56 4.43 -5.53
C GLY A 66 3.32 4.27 -4.20
N ARG A 67 4.65 4.39 -4.27
CA ARG A 67 5.48 4.48 -3.06
C ARG A 67 5.25 5.80 -2.35
N PHE A 68 5.63 5.87 -1.07
CA PHE A 68 5.70 7.14 -0.37
C PHE A 68 6.68 8.10 -1.06
N GLN A 69 6.21 9.31 -1.39
CA GLN A 69 6.99 10.30 -2.12
C GLN A 69 6.49 11.72 -1.80
N MET A 70 7.37 12.59 -1.31
CA MET A 70 7.01 13.97 -0.93
C MET A 70 7.69 15.05 -1.80
N ASP A 71 8.68 14.66 -2.62
CA ASP A 71 9.45 15.55 -3.49
C ASP A 71 8.76 15.78 -4.84
N ARG A 72 7.87 14.88 -5.24
CA ARG A 72 7.11 14.98 -6.49
C ARG A 72 5.72 14.34 -6.34
N PRO A 73 4.64 15.00 -6.79
CA PRO A 73 3.31 14.42 -6.76
C PRO A 73 3.20 13.16 -7.61
N TRP A 74 2.29 12.26 -7.22
CA TRP A 74 1.92 11.10 -8.01
C TRP A 74 0.44 10.78 -7.83
N GLU A 75 -0.14 10.13 -8.83
CA GLU A 75 -1.53 9.68 -8.83
C GLU A 75 -1.59 8.24 -9.31
N SER A 76 -2.06 7.34 -8.45
CA SER A 76 -2.32 5.96 -8.86
C SER A 76 -3.64 5.89 -9.60
N CYS A 77 -3.62 5.36 -10.83
CA CYS A 77 -4.84 5.06 -11.57
C CYS A 77 -5.17 3.57 -11.38
N ILE A 78 -6.32 3.30 -10.76
CA ILE A 78 -6.70 1.94 -10.33
C ILE A 78 -8.18 1.71 -10.66
N THR A 79 -8.51 0.55 -11.19
CA THR A 79 -9.89 0.16 -11.51
C THR A 79 -10.62 -0.39 -10.29
N ILE A 80 -11.93 -0.15 -10.18
CA ILE A 80 -12.77 -0.83 -9.19
C ILE A 80 -12.92 -2.34 -9.49
N GLY A 81 -12.93 -2.70 -10.78
CA GLY A 81 -12.93 -4.07 -11.27
C GLY A 81 -11.55 -4.58 -11.69
N THR A 82 -11.54 -5.50 -12.65
CA THR A 82 -10.32 -6.13 -13.20
C THR A 82 -9.82 -5.50 -14.50
N GLN A 83 -10.60 -4.59 -15.11
CA GLN A 83 -10.22 -3.88 -16.32
C GLN A 83 -10.78 -2.45 -16.37
N TRP A 84 -10.28 -1.63 -17.31
CA TRP A 84 -10.65 -0.22 -17.47
C TRP A 84 -12.07 0.00 -18.01
N ALA A 85 -12.43 -0.74 -19.06
CA ALA A 85 -13.76 -0.66 -19.67
C ALA A 85 -14.77 -1.55 -18.92
N TYR A 86 -16.06 -1.31 -19.12
CA TYR A 86 -17.10 -2.17 -18.55
C TYR A 86 -16.93 -3.64 -18.97
N LYS A 87 -17.06 -4.54 -17.99
CA LYS A 87 -17.09 -5.99 -18.16
C LYS A 87 -18.33 -6.54 -17.47
N PRO A 88 -19.23 -7.25 -18.17
CA PRO A 88 -20.31 -7.97 -17.52
C PRO A 88 -19.77 -8.93 -16.46
N ASP A 89 -20.44 -9.00 -15.31
CA ASP A 89 -20.10 -9.89 -14.20
C ASP A 89 -18.65 -9.80 -13.72
N ASP A 90 -18.05 -8.60 -13.77
CA ASP A 90 -16.68 -8.43 -13.31
C ASP A 90 -16.51 -8.73 -11.82
N GLU A 91 -15.31 -9.16 -11.46
CA GLU A 91 -14.86 -9.24 -10.08
C GLU A 91 -14.52 -7.82 -9.60
N MET A 92 -15.18 -7.38 -8.54
CA MET A 92 -15.08 -6.01 -8.02
C MET A 92 -14.34 -6.02 -6.68
N LYS A 93 -13.41 -5.08 -6.51
CA LYS A 93 -12.71 -4.87 -5.23
C LYS A 93 -13.71 -4.67 -4.11
N SER A 94 -13.59 -5.42 -3.01
CA SER A 94 -14.41 -5.31 -1.80
C SER A 94 -14.30 -3.91 -1.17
N LEU A 95 -15.23 -3.53 -0.28
CA LEU A 95 -15.12 -2.26 0.45
C LEU A 95 -13.77 -2.12 1.20
N PRO A 96 -13.29 -3.12 1.96
CA PRO A 96 -11.95 -3.08 2.55
C PRO A 96 -10.84 -2.84 1.53
N GLN A 97 -10.89 -3.47 0.35
CA GLN A 97 -9.88 -3.26 -0.69
C GLN A 97 -9.95 -1.83 -1.26
N CYS A 98 -11.15 -1.27 -1.43
CA CYS A 98 -11.32 0.10 -1.91
C CYS A 98 -10.80 1.13 -0.90
N ILE A 99 -11.16 0.98 0.39
CA ILE A 99 -10.67 1.87 1.45
C ILE A 99 -9.16 1.70 1.62
N GLU A 100 -8.64 0.47 1.64
CA GLU A 100 -7.19 0.24 1.67
C GLU A 100 -6.48 0.98 0.52
N THR A 101 -7.01 0.89 -0.70
CA THR A 101 -6.42 1.57 -1.86
C THR A 101 -6.40 3.10 -1.64
N LEU A 102 -7.49 3.67 -1.14
CA LEU A 102 -7.59 5.10 -0.84
C LEU A 102 -6.60 5.54 0.25
N VAL A 103 -6.64 4.89 1.42
CA VAL A 103 -5.84 5.31 2.58
C VAL A 103 -4.35 5.11 2.35
N LYS A 104 -3.96 4.12 1.55
CA LYS A 104 -2.55 3.94 1.18
C LYS A 104 -2.08 4.92 0.12
N CYS A 105 -2.94 5.33 -0.81
CA CYS A 105 -2.61 6.43 -1.71
C CYS A 105 -2.39 7.72 -0.91
N ALA A 106 -3.35 8.08 -0.06
CA ALA A 106 -3.25 9.23 0.81
C ALA A 106 -2.03 9.14 1.76
N GLY A 107 -1.80 7.98 2.35
CA GLY A 107 -0.67 7.74 3.26
C GLY A 107 0.69 7.72 2.58
N GLY A 108 0.74 7.38 1.29
CA GLY A 108 1.90 7.51 0.42
C GLY A 108 2.14 8.94 -0.09
N ASP A 109 1.34 9.90 0.38
CA ASP A 109 1.36 11.31 -0.03
C ASP A 109 1.02 11.52 -1.52
N GLY A 110 0.19 10.64 -2.07
CA GLY A 110 -0.29 10.68 -3.44
C GLY A 110 -1.82 10.72 -3.56
N ASN A 111 -2.28 10.73 -4.81
CA ASN A 111 -3.70 10.72 -5.16
C ASN A 111 -4.16 9.35 -5.67
N LEU A 112 -5.46 9.08 -5.54
CA LEU A 112 -6.14 7.94 -6.16
C LEU A 112 -7.09 8.45 -7.25
N LEU A 113 -6.80 8.08 -8.51
CA LEU A 113 -7.77 8.10 -9.60
C LEU A 113 -8.45 6.73 -9.64
N PHE A 114 -9.70 6.66 -9.16
CA PHE A 114 -10.44 5.42 -9.08
C PHE A 114 -11.42 5.28 -10.26
N ASN A 115 -11.14 4.33 -11.15
CA ASN A 115 -11.88 4.15 -12.39
C ASN A 115 -13.12 3.26 -12.21
N VAL A 116 -14.23 3.73 -12.77
CA VAL A 116 -15.49 3.00 -12.97
C VAL A 116 -15.78 2.85 -14.46
N GLY A 117 -16.47 1.78 -14.85
CA GLY A 117 -16.79 1.48 -16.24
C GLY A 117 -18.28 1.68 -16.53
N PRO A 118 -18.68 2.70 -17.31
CA PRO A 118 -20.06 2.85 -17.75
C PRO A 118 -20.50 1.66 -18.62
N MET A 119 -21.71 1.17 -18.38
CA MET A 119 -22.38 0.14 -19.17
C MET A 119 -22.64 0.65 -20.62
N PRO A 120 -22.95 -0.24 -21.58
CA PRO A 120 -23.23 0.17 -22.97
C PRO A 120 -24.39 1.16 -23.14
N ASP A 121 -25.27 1.28 -22.13
CA ASP A 121 -26.37 2.26 -22.10
C ASP A 121 -25.98 3.61 -21.48
N GLY A 122 -24.71 3.79 -21.12
CA GLY A 122 -24.14 5.02 -20.55
C GLY A 122 -24.29 5.17 -19.04
N ARG A 123 -24.96 4.25 -18.33
CA ARG A 123 -25.08 4.29 -16.87
C ARG A 123 -23.88 3.65 -16.19
N ILE A 124 -23.49 4.14 -15.00
CA ILE A 124 -22.55 3.41 -14.15
C ILE A 124 -23.24 2.14 -13.66
N GLU A 125 -22.52 1.02 -13.64
CA GLU A 125 -23.05 -0.26 -13.15
C GLU A 125 -23.55 -0.13 -11.70
N PRO A 126 -24.76 -0.63 -11.35
CA PRO A 126 -25.32 -0.48 -10.00
C PRO A 126 -24.41 -0.96 -8.87
N ARG A 127 -23.71 -2.09 -9.04
CA ARG A 127 -22.74 -2.61 -8.05
C ARG A 127 -21.60 -1.62 -7.78
N GLN A 128 -21.10 -0.93 -8.83
CA GLN A 128 -20.05 0.08 -8.69
C GLN A 128 -20.58 1.33 -7.98
N VAL A 129 -21.83 1.74 -8.26
CA VAL A 129 -22.50 2.85 -7.55
C VAL A 129 -22.66 2.53 -6.05
N GLU A 130 -23.14 1.34 -5.71
CA GLU A 130 -23.28 0.89 -4.32
C GLU A 130 -21.93 0.91 -3.58
N ARG A 131 -20.88 0.38 -4.19
CA ARG A 131 -19.52 0.39 -3.61
C ARG A 131 -18.99 1.80 -3.39
N LEU A 132 -19.24 2.73 -4.32
CA LEU A 132 -18.86 4.14 -4.13
C LEU A 132 -19.66 4.82 -3.00
N HIS A 133 -20.93 4.47 -2.82
CA HIS A 133 -21.71 4.96 -1.68
C HIS A 133 -21.19 4.41 -0.35
N GLU A 134 -20.83 3.13 -0.29
CA GLU A 134 -20.19 2.52 0.90
C GLU A 134 -18.87 3.26 1.25
N MET A 135 -18.05 3.58 0.25
CA MET A 135 -16.85 4.40 0.46
C MET A 135 -17.19 5.81 0.96
N GLY A 136 -18.26 6.41 0.43
CA GLY A 136 -18.78 7.72 0.86
C GLY A 136 -19.20 7.70 2.33
N GLN A 137 -19.91 6.67 2.78
CA GLN A 137 -20.32 6.50 4.17
C GLN A 137 -19.11 6.36 5.11
N TRP A 138 -18.09 5.61 4.68
CA TRP A 138 -16.83 5.54 5.44
C TRP A 138 -16.14 6.92 5.52
N LEU A 139 -16.12 7.68 4.42
CA LEU A 139 -15.57 9.05 4.40
C LEU A 139 -16.37 10.05 5.22
N GLU A 140 -17.68 9.86 5.44
CA GLU A 140 -18.45 10.70 6.36
C GLU A 140 -17.98 10.52 7.81
N MET A 141 -17.60 9.30 8.20
CA MET A 141 -17.12 8.99 9.55
C MET A 141 -15.63 9.30 9.75
N HIS A 142 -14.81 9.08 8.72
CA HIS A 142 -13.34 9.13 8.83
C HIS A 142 -12.71 10.20 7.95
N GLY A 143 -13.48 11.03 7.26
CA GLY A 143 -12.99 12.00 6.28
C GLY A 143 -11.96 12.99 6.81
N GLU A 144 -11.94 13.26 8.13
CA GLU A 144 -10.89 14.09 8.73
C GLU A 144 -9.48 13.49 8.61
N SER A 145 -9.38 12.16 8.49
CA SER A 145 -8.13 11.43 8.27
C SER A 145 -7.66 11.43 6.80
N ILE A 146 -8.46 11.98 5.89
CA ILE A 146 -8.16 12.01 4.45
C ILE A 146 -8.12 13.44 3.92
N TYR A 147 -9.15 14.24 4.20
CA TYR A 147 -9.30 15.56 3.60
C TYR A 147 -8.37 16.60 4.21
N GLY A 148 -7.51 17.17 3.36
CA GLY A 148 -6.55 18.21 3.74
C GLY A 148 -5.40 17.69 4.61
N THR A 149 -5.11 16.38 4.53
CA THR A 149 -3.95 15.77 5.16
C THR A 149 -2.76 15.73 4.18
N ARG A 150 -1.60 15.33 4.71
CA ARG A 150 -0.44 14.83 3.95
C ARG A 150 -0.19 13.37 4.33
N GLY A 151 0.52 12.64 3.49
CA GLY A 151 0.91 11.27 3.79
C GLY A 151 1.96 11.17 4.90
N GLY A 152 2.09 9.98 5.47
CA GLY A 152 3.01 9.67 6.56
C GLY A 152 2.57 10.26 7.91
N PRO A 153 3.47 10.38 8.91
CA PRO A 153 4.89 10.04 8.83
C PRO A 153 5.17 8.54 8.98
N ILE A 154 4.21 7.73 9.41
CA ILE A 154 4.35 6.27 9.41
C ILE A 154 4.11 5.78 7.98
N LEU A 155 5.14 5.18 7.39
CA LEU A 155 5.07 4.73 6.00
C LEU A 155 4.00 3.63 5.82
N PRO A 156 3.23 3.66 4.71
CA PRO A 156 2.32 2.57 4.37
C PRO A 156 3.05 1.23 4.33
N GLY A 157 2.46 0.21 4.94
CA GLY A 157 3.00 -1.16 4.98
C GLY A 157 1.94 -2.20 4.66
N ALA A 158 2.08 -3.38 5.27
CA ALA A 158 1.06 -4.42 5.17
C ALA A 158 -0.26 -3.90 5.74
N LEU A 159 -0.39 -3.84 7.05
CA LEU A 159 -1.69 -3.62 7.70
C LEU A 159 -1.88 -2.19 8.22
N LEU A 160 -0.96 -1.29 7.87
CA LEU A 160 -0.92 0.07 8.38
C LEU A 160 -0.67 1.08 7.25
N ALA A 161 -1.23 2.26 7.42
CA ALA A 161 -0.85 3.48 6.74
C ALA A 161 -1.06 4.65 7.71
N SER A 162 -0.48 5.81 7.42
CA SER A 162 -0.86 7.02 8.15
C SER A 162 -0.96 8.23 7.25
N THR A 163 -1.82 9.14 7.65
CA THR A 163 -1.82 10.52 7.18
C THR A 163 -1.57 11.45 8.35
N ARG A 164 -1.35 12.73 8.07
CA ARG A 164 -1.08 13.74 9.09
C ARG A 164 -1.62 15.11 8.71
N LYS A 165 -1.99 15.87 9.74
CA LYS A 165 -2.47 17.24 9.62
C LYS A 165 -2.25 17.97 10.93
N ASN A 166 -1.74 19.20 10.88
CA ASN A 166 -1.46 20.00 12.07
C ASN A 166 -0.59 19.23 13.08
N ASN A 167 -1.12 18.94 14.27
CA ASN A 167 -0.45 18.20 15.34
C ASN A 167 -0.99 16.77 15.48
N THR A 168 -1.65 16.24 14.45
CA THR A 168 -2.34 14.95 14.51
C THR A 168 -1.77 14.01 13.45
N ILE A 169 -1.49 12.77 13.86
CA ILE A 169 -1.29 11.64 12.94
C ILE A 169 -2.56 10.81 12.98
N TYR A 170 -3.11 10.49 11.82
CA TYR A 170 -4.18 9.52 11.68
C TYR A 170 -3.55 8.19 11.27
N LEU A 171 -3.54 7.22 12.19
CA LEU A 171 -3.08 5.87 11.94
C LEU A 171 -4.25 5.02 11.45
N HIS A 172 -4.13 4.46 10.25
CA HIS A 172 -5.09 3.56 9.64
C HIS A 172 -4.67 2.12 9.93
N MET A 173 -5.50 1.37 10.67
CA MET A 173 -5.29 -0.04 11.00
C MET A 173 -6.26 -0.91 10.19
N LEU A 174 -5.78 -1.33 9.02
CA LEU A 174 -6.55 -2.04 7.99
C LEU A 174 -7.04 -3.44 8.43
N ASP A 175 -6.46 -4.00 9.49
CA ASP A 175 -7.02 -5.16 10.19
C ASP A 175 -6.57 -5.16 11.66
N ALA A 176 -7.24 -4.35 12.48
CA ALA A 176 -6.98 -4.29 13.91
C ALA A 176 -7.20 -5.65 14.61
N ALA A 177 -8.14 -6.47 14.13
CA ALA A 177 -8.41 -7.79 14.71
C ALA A 177 -7.22 -8.76 14.52
N TRP A 178 -6.57 -8.73 13.36
CA TRP A 178 -5.35 -9.50 13.12
C TRP A 178 -4.19 -9.04 14.00
N MET A 179 -4.10 -7.73 14.27
CA MET A 179 -3.09 -7.13 15.14
C MET A 179 -3.44 -7.17 16.63
N ASN A 180 -4.57 -7.78 17.00
CA ASN A 180 -5.12 -7.76 18.37
C ASN A 180 -5.23 -6.34 18.95
N GLY A 181 -5.52 -5.35 18.10
CA GLY A 181 -5.64 -3.95 18.47
C GLY A 181 -4.33 -3.28 18.91
N ASN A 182 -3.18 -3.93 18.73
CA ASN A 182 -1.92 -3.52 19.33
C ASN A 182 -0.90 -3.06 18.28
N VAL A 183 -0.30 -1.89 18.49
CA VAL A 183 0.81 -1.37 17.68
C VAL A 183 1.84 -0.73 18.61
N VAL A 184 3.11 -1.13 18.49
CA VAL A 184 4.21 -0.45 19.19
C VAL A 184 4.70 0.72 18.34
N LEU A 185 4.50 1.92 18.86
CA LEU A 185 4.92 3.17 18.24
C LEU A 185 6.28 3.59 18.81
N PRO A 186 7.34 3.67 18.00
CA PRO A 186 8.64 4.12 18.47
C PRO A 186 8.62 5.60 18.87
N PRO A 187 9.62 6.09 19.63
CA PRO A 187 9.82 7.51 19.82
C PRO A 187 9.86 8.23 18.46
N MET A 188 9.13 9.35 18.34
CA MET A 188 9.05 10.06 17.06
C MET A 188 10.45 10.54 16.66
N PRO A 189 10.92 10.19 15.45
CA PRO A 189 12.24 10.59 15.00
C PRO A 189 12.32 12.11 14.91
N VAL A 190 13.52 12.65 15.18
CA VAL A 190 13.80 14.09 15.08
C VAL A 190 14.77 14.30 13.93
N VAL A 191 14.52 15.32 13.11
CA VAL A 191 15.47 15.70 12.05
C VAL A 191 16.72 16.29 12.71
N ALA A 192 17.87 15.61 12.56
CA ALA A 192 19.17 16.20 12.88
C ALA A 192 19.51 17.26 11.81
N GLN A 193 19.07 18.50 12.06
CA GLN A 193 19.21 19.68 11.19
C GLN A 193 18.56 19.53 9.79
N ARG A 194 17.60 20.41 9.50
CA ARG A 194 17.00 20.52 8.15
C ARG A 194 18.12 20.81 7.13
N LEU A 195 18.38 19.89 6.21
CA LEU A 195 18.95 20.27 4.91
C LEU A 195 17.86 21.09 4.21
N ALA A 196 18.01 22.41 4.27
CA ALA A 196 17.09 23.32 3.62
C ALA A 196 17.03 22.99 2.11
N PRO A 197 15.84 22.97 1.48
CA PRO A 197 15.77 23.05 0.04
C PRO A 197 16.50 24.35 -0.39
N SER A 198 17.17 24.29 -1.53
CA SER A 198 18.03 25.33 -2.11
C SER A 198 17.34 26.69 -2.28
N ARG A 199 17.19 27.43 -1.18
CA ARG A 199 16.98 28.88 -1.10
C ARG A 199 17.69 29.41 0.16
N PRO A 200 18.50 30.48 0.04
CA PRO A 200 19.30 30.97 1.16
C PRO A 200 18.44 31.79 2.11
N GLN A 201 18.00 31.18 3.21
CA GLN A 201 17.80 31.83 4.50
C GLN A 201 17.82 30.76 5.59
N ALA A 202 19.04 30.38 5.98
CA ALA A 202 19.27 29.52 7.12
C ALA A 202 18.99 30.30 8.41
N VAL A 203 17.80 30.11 8.98
CA VAL A 203 17.60 30.36 10.41
C VAL A 203 18.02 29.08 11.11
N SER A 204 19.13 29.13 11.85
CA SER A 204 19.57 28.06 12.75
C SER A 204 18.55 27.90 13.88
N ARG A 205 17.50 27.10 13.64
CA ARG A 205 16.66 26.62 14.75
C ARG A 205 17.48 25.60 15.52
N GLY A 206 17.73 25.88 16.81
CA GLY A 206 18.29 24.90 17.74
C GLY A 206 17.51 23.59 17.71
N ALA A 207 18.13 22.49 18.19
CA ALA A 207 17.52 21.17 18.16
C ALA A 207 16.09 21.23 18.72
N ALA A 208 15.10 20.98 17.86
CA ALA A 208 13.70 20.99 18.27
C ALA A 208 13.50 19.94 19.36
N ALA A 209 12.74 20.26 20.40
CA ALA A 209 12.35 19.29 21.39
C ALA A 209 11.67 18.09 20.71
N PRO A 210 11.93 16.85 21.15
CA PRO A 210 11.33 15.67 20.52
C PRO A 210 9.81 15.74 20.64
N ILE A 211 9.12 15.59 19.51
CA ILE A 211 7.67 15.55 19.45
C ILE A 211 7.20 14.27 20.13
N LYS A 212 6.21 14.37 21.01
CA LYS A 212 5.66 13.23 21.75
C LYS A 212 4.20 13.03 21.39
N ILE A 213 3.75 11.77 21.46
CA ILE A 213 2.32 11.46 21.48
C ILE A 213 1.78 11.84 22.86
N VAL A 214 0.74 12.66 22.88
CA VAL A 214 0.09 13.18 24.09
C VAL A 214 -1.18 12.40 24.40
N SER A 215 -1.94 12.02 23.38
CA SER A 215 -3.14 11.20 23.53
C SER A 215 -3.45 10.43 22.24
N ALA A 216 -4.32 9.43 22.35
CA ALA A 216 -4.84 8.65 21.25
C ALA A 216 -6.36 8.49 21.41
N ARG A 217 -7.10 8.51 20.31
CA ARG A 217 -8.54 8.16 20.27
C ARG A 217 -8.87 7.43 18.98
N VAL A 218 -9.82 6.52 19.03
CA VAL A 218 -10.35 5.87 17.82
C VAL A 218 -11.43 6.78 17.24
N LEU A 219 -11.42 7.00 15.93
CA LEU A 219 -12.47 7.77 15.27
C LEU A 219 -13.74 6.93 15.06
N PRO A 220 -14.94 7.53 15.12
CA PRO A 220 -15.19 8.94 15.41
C PRO A 220 -15.17 9.29 16.92
N SER A 221 -15.39 8.31 17.80
CA SER A 221 -15.59 8.56 19.24
C SER A 221 -15.20 7.40 20.17
N GLY A 222 -14.30 6.52 19.75
CA GLY A 222 -13.81 5.40 20.55
C GLY A 222 -12.56 5.73 21.37
N THR A 223 -12.14 4.79 22.22
CA THR A 223 -10.98 4.97 23.11
C THR A 223 -9.78 4.14 22.63
N ALA A 224 -8.59 4.66 22.87
CA ALA A 224 -7.34 3.93 22.73
C ALA A 224 -6.46 4.24 23.93
N THR A 225 -5.62 3.29 24.34
CA THR A 225 -4.69 3.46 25.46
C THR A 225 -3.26 3.49 24.97
N LEU A 226 -2.43 4.26 25.67
CA LEU A 226 -0.99 4.33 25.46
C LEU A 226 -0.30 3.87 26.73
N SER A 227 0.54 2.85 26.63
CA SER A 227 1.34 2.35 27.75
C SER A 227 2.82 2.24 27.39
N PRO A 228 3.76 2.30 28.35
CA PRO A 228 5.18 2.13 28.07
C PRO A 228 5.49 0.75 27.47
N ALA A 229 6.35 0.70 26.46
CA ALA A 229 6.88 -0.52 25.85
C ALA A 229 8.41 -0.43 25.70
N GLU A 230 9.09 -1.56 25.51
CA GLU A 230 10.57 -1.67 25.47
C GLU A 230 11.22 -0.68 24.50
N ASN A 231 10.55 -0.35 23.38
CA ASN A 231 11.04 0.57 22.36
C ASN A 231 10.02 1.67 21.99
N GLY A 232 9.22 2.15 22.94
CA GLY A 232 8.30 3.26 22.69
C GLY A 232 7.00 3.17 23.49
N LEU A 233 5.88 3.41 22.81
CA LEU A 233 4.54 3.33 23.39
C LEU A 233 3.75 2.20 22.72
N LEU A 234 3.15 1.33 23.52
CA LEU A 234 2.13 0.42 23.03
C LEU A 234 0.81 1.17 22.92
N LEU A 235 0.33 1.32 21.68
CA LEU A 235 -1.04 1.69 21.37
C LEU A 235 -1.90 0.43 21.45
N SER A 236 -2.95 0.45 22.27
CA SER A 236 -3.93 -0.64 22.39
C SER A 236 -5.34 -0.14 22.15
N ILE A 237 -6.07 -0.85 21.30
CA ILE A 237 -7.46 -0.57 20.95
C ILE A 237 -8.34 -1.70 21.48
N PRO A 238 -9.38 -1.39 22.28
CA PRO A 238 -10.37 -2.38 22.68
C PRO A 238 -11.11 -3.00 21.48
N PRO A 239 -11.36 -4.33 21.47
CA PRO A 239 -11.98 -5.01 20.32
C PRO A 239 -13.35 -4.47 19.90
N GLU A 240 -14.12 -3.86 20.81
CA GLU A 240 -15.40 -3.22 20.51
C GLU A 240 -15.29 -2.01 19.57
N TYR A 241 -14.09 -1.44 19.42
CA TYR A 241 -13.81 -0.35 18.48
C TYR A 241 -13.10 -0.81 17.20
N PHE A 242 -12.97 -2.13 16.99
CA PHE A 242 -12.44 -2.62 15.72
C PHE A 242 -13.46 -2.39 14.61
N ASP A 243 -13.05 -1.59 13.64
CA ASP A 243 -13.73 -1.49 12.37
C ASP A 243 -13.16 -2.56 11.41
N PRO A 244 -14.03 -3.39 10.79
CA PRO A 244 -13.60 -4.48 9.90
C PRO A 244 -13.07 -3.99 8.54
N VAL A 245 -13.27 -2.72 8.20
CA VAL A 245 -12.79 -2.07 6.98
C VAL A 245 -11.49 -1.32 7.26
N ASP A 246 -11.48 -0.45 8.26
CA ASP A 246 -10.30 0.31 8.69
C ASP A 246 -10.51 0.95 10.06
N THR A 247 -9.74 0.52 11.07
CA THR A 247 -9.78 1.14 12.39
C THR A 247 -8.86 2.36 12.42
N VAL A 248 -9.45 3.56 12.46
CA VAL A 248 -8.68 4.82 12.39
C VAL A 248 -8.42 5.39 13.78
N VAL A 249 -7.16 5.66 14.11
CA VAL A 249 -6.75 6.27 15.38
C VAL A 249 -6.15 7.64 15.14
N ALA A 250 -6.70 8.67 15.79
CA ALA A 250 -6.07 9.99 15.87
C ALA A 250 -5.09 10.02 17.04
N LEU A 251 -3.81 10.23 16.73
CA LEU A 251 -2.72 10.42 17.67
C LEU A 251 -2.41 11.92 17.77
N GLU A 252 -2.71 12.52 18.92
CA GLU A 252 -2.41 13.94 19.16
C GLU A 252 -0.97 14.10 19.63
N LEU A 253 -0.29 15.09 19.05
CA LEU A 253 1.13 15.33 19.27
C LEU A 253 1.36 16.62 20.04
N SER A 254 2.50 16.68 20.74
CA SER A 254 2.97 17.90 21.42
C SER A 254 3.48 18.99 20.47
N GLY A 255 3.48 18.74 19.16
CA GLY A 255 3.99 19.64 18.13
C GLY A 255 3.57 19.23 16.72
N PRO A 256 4.00 19.96 15.68
CA PRO A 256 3.54 19.74 14.31
C PRO A 256 3.92 18.37 13.75
N ALA A 257 2.94 17.60 13.29
CA ALA A 257 3.14 16.28 12.69
C ALA A 257 4.03 16.32 11.43
N MET A 258 4.06 17.47 10.74
CA MET A 258 4.91 17.69 9.57
C MET A 258 6.40 17.80 9.90
N ASP A 259 6.76 18.06 11.16
CA ASP A 259 8.16 18.11 11.60
C ASP A 259 8.75 16.72 11.91
N ILE A 260 7.91 15.67 11.90
CA ILE A 260 8.35 14.27 12.03
C ILE A 260 8.78 13.76 10.64
N PRO A 261 10.04 13.34 10.44
CA PRO A 261 10.45 12.73 9.18
C PRO A 261 9.73 11.39 8.98
N PRO A 262 9.50 10.97 7.74
CA PRO A 262 8.86 9.68 7.47
C PRO A 262 9.71 8.52 8.02
N PHE A 263 9.05 7.50 8.57
CA PHE A 263 9.69 6.31 9.12
C PHE A 263 8.81 5.07 8.96
N ALA A 264 9.45 3.91 8.80
CA ALA A 264 8.76 2.63 8.84
C ALA A 264 8.61 2.17 10.29
N LEU A 265 7.47 1.56 10.61
CA LEU A 265 7.38 0.77 11.84
C LEU A 265 8.21 -0.51 11.69
N PRO A 266 8.83 -1.01 12.76
CA PRO A 266 9.52 -2.29 12.73
C PRO A 266 8.57 -3.37 12.21
N ASN A 267 8.96 -4.11 11.16
CA ASN A 267 8.18 -5.25 10.69
C ASN A 267 8.25 -6.34 11.78
N THR A 268 7.10 -6.71 12.33
CA THR A 268 6.99 -7.73 13.38
C THR A 268 6.95 -9.15 12.82
N SER A 269 6.97 -9.30 11.49
CA SER A 269 7.04 -10.61 10.84
C SER A 269 8.36 -11.31 11.15
N LEU A 270 8.24 -12.58 11.52
CA LEU A 270 9.35 -13.48 11.85
C LEU A 270 10.17 -13.87 10.60
N SER A 271 9.59 -13.77 9.40
CA SER A 271 10.24 -14.12 8.13
C SER A 271 10.91 -12.93 7.44
N THR A 272 10.61 -11.68 7.83
CA THR A 272 11.13 -10.51 7.11
C THR A 272 12.65 -10.40 7.22
N GLY A 273 13.32 -10.22 6.09
CA GLY A 273 14.78 -10.14 5.96
C GLY A 273 15.51 -11.46 6.20
N LYS A 274 14.79 -12.58 6.35
CA LYS A 274 15.39 -13.89 6.57
C LYS A 274 15.91 -14.48 5.26
N PRO A 275 16.98 -15.31 5.29
CA PRO A 275 17.43 -16.04 4.12
C PRO A 275 16.28 -16.87 3.54
N ALA A 276 16.06 -16.71 2.23
CA ALA A 276 15.01 -17.42 1.51
C ALA A 276 15.56 -18.04 0.22
N THR A 277 15.01 -19.19 -0.14
CA THR A 277 15.31 -19.90 -1.40
C THR A 277 14.01 -20.42 -2.02
N ALA A 278 14.03 -20.70 -3.32
CA ALA A 278 12.86 -21.22 -4.01
C ALA A 278 13.22 -22.29 -5.03
N SER A 279 12.25 -23.13 -5.38
CA SER A 279 12.43 -24.18 -6.39
C SER A 279 12.56 -23.65 -7.82
N ASN A 280 12.08 -22.43 -8.07
CA ASN A 280 12.09 -21.78 -9.37
C ASN A 280 12.15 -20.25 -9.18
N VAL A 281 12.82 -19.58 -10.10
CA VAL A 281 12.89 -18.11 -10.19
C VAL A 281 12.68 -17.73 -11.64
N TYR A 282 11.71 -16.85 -11.90
CA TYR A 282 11.35 -16.40 -13.24
C TYR A 282 12.61 -15.98 -14.01
N ARG A 283 12.95 -16.73 -15.06
CA ARG A 283 14.10 -16.52 -15.95
C ARG A 283 15.45 -16.34 -15.24
N ASN A 284 15.58 -16.83 -14.01
CA ASN A 284 16.72 -16.57 -13.13
C ASN A 284 17.02 -15.06 -12.94
N GLU A 285 15.99 -14.23 -12.98
CA GLU A 285 16.10 -12.78 -12.85
C GLU A 285 16.24 -12.37 -11.35
N PRO A 286 17.27 -11.58 -10.97
CA PRO A 286 17.50 -11.17 -9.58
C PRO A 286 16.36 -10.37 -8.93
N GLN A 287 15.51 -9.73 -9.73
CA GLN A 287 14.33 -8.99 -9.26
C GLN A 287 13.17 -9.91 -8.84
N HIS A 288 13.28 -11.22 -9.06
CA HIS A 288 12.21 -12.19 -8.85
C HIS A 288 12.60 -13.36 -7.94
N THR A 289 13.69 -13.21 -7.18
CA THR A 289 14.20 -14.20 -6.24
C THR A 289 13.36 -14.30 -4.96
N ALA A 290 13.57 -15.37 -4.19
CA ALA A 290 12.76 -15.70 -3.01
C ALA A 290 12.82 -14.63 -1.89
N ASP A 291 13.94 -13.91 -1.76
CA ASP A 291 14.07 -12.82 -0.79
C ASP A 291 13.05 -11.69 -1.03
N LYS A 292 12.57 -11.53 -2.26
CA LYS A 292 11.57 -10.54 -2.64
C LYS A 292 10.16 -10.84 -2.15
N ALA A 293 9.92 -12.02 -1.59
CA ALA A 293 8.65 -12.34 -0.93
C ALA A 293 8.77 -12.28 0.60
N VAL A 294 9.93 -11.87 1.13
CA VAL A 294 10.18 -11.76 2.57
C VAL A 294 10.98 -10.50 2.89
N ASP A 295 10.94 -9.48 2.05
CA ASP A 295 11.66 -8.22 2.29
C ASP A 295 10.77 -7.16 2.97
N GLY A 296 9.46 -7.43 3.08
CA GLY A 296 8.49 -6.51 3.68
C GLY A 296 7.99 -5.45 2.71
N ASP A 297 8.41 -5.49 1.45
CA ASP A 297 7.99 -4.57 0.39
C ASP A 297 6.94 -5.23 -0.52
N PHE A 298 5.68 -4.81 -0.38
CA PHE A 298 4.58 -5.32 -1.22
C PHE A 298 4.66 -4.86 -2.69
N GLY A 299 5.71 -4.13 -3.08
CA GLY A 299 6.05 -3.76 -4.44
C GLY A 299 7.11 -4.65 -5.12
N THR A 300 7.72 -5.59 -4.40
CA THR A 300 8.65 -6.60 -4.91
C THR A 300 8.05 -8.00 -4.77
N ARG A 301 8.46 -8.95 -5.61
CA ARG A 301 7.83 -10.28 -5.64
C ARG A 301 8.82 -11.39 -5.97
N TRP A 302 8.65 -12.53 -5.32
CA TRP A 302 9.10 -13.80 -5.87
C TRP A 302 8.17 -14.19 -7.03
N ALA A 303 8.75 -14.57 -8.17
CA ALA A 303 7.98 -15.04 -9.31
C ALA A 303 8.59 -16.29 -9.90
N THR A 304 7.74 -17.12 -10.49
CA THR A 304 8.14 -18.33 -11.20
C THR A 304 7.94 -18.21 -12.71
N ASP A 305 8.59 -19.09 -13.47
CA ASP A 305 8.42 -19.19 -14.92
C ASP A 305 6.97 -19.50 -15.31
N ALA A 306 6.57 -19.04 -16.51
CA ALA A 306 5.29 -19.41 -17.09
C ALA A 306 5.17 -20.94 -17.21
N GLY A 307 3.98 -21.48 -16.89
CA GLY A 307 3.74 -22.92 -16.84
C GLY A 307 4.27 -23.65 -15.60
N ALA A 308 4.91 -22.97 -14.64
CA ALA A 308 5.29 -23.57 -13.36
C ALA A 308 4.05 -23.80 -12.47
N MET A 309 3.33 -24.89 -12.69
CA MET A 309 2.06 -25.19 -11.99
C MET A 309 2.22 -25.63 -10.52
N SER A 310 3.45 -25.73 -10.03
CA SER A 310 3.78 -26.01 -8.63
C SER A 310 5.18 -25.47 -8.32
N ALA A 311 5.38 -24.91 -7.12
CA ALA A 311 6.66 -24.38 -6.69
C ALA A 311 6.69 -24.23 -5.17
N TRP A 312 7.87 -24.14 -4.58
CA TRP A 312 8.02 -23.80 -3.17
C TRP A 312 8.96 -22.63 -2.95
N LEU A 313 8.68 -21.88 -1.89
CA LEU A 313 9.54 -20.85 -1.31
C LEU A 313 9.83 -21.21 0.14
N GLU A 314 11.09 -21.40 0.49
CA GLU A 314 11.60 -21.75 1.81
C GLU A 314 12.24 -20.52 2.48
N VAL A 315 12.01 -20.39 3.78
CA VAL A 315 12.56 -19.35 4.64
C VAL A 315 13.29 -20.02 5.81
N ASP A 316 14.52 -19.59 6.06
CA ASP A 316 15.30 -19.98 7.24
C ASP A 316 15.22 -18.89 8.31
N LEU A 317 14.50 -19.16 9.39
CA LEU A 317 14.33 -18.22 10.51
C LEU A 317 15.62 -18.00 11.32
N GLY A 318 16.65 -18.82 11.09
CA GLY A 318 17.98 -18.77 11.71
C GLY A 318 18.08 -19.55 13.02
N ALA A 319 16.96 -19.74 13.73
CA ALA A 319 16.86 -20.59 14.92
C ALA A 319 15.44 -21.14 15.06
N PRO A 320 15.24 -22.25 15.83
CA PRO A 320 13.91 -22.74 16.16
C PRO A 320 13.04 -21.63 16.76
N THR A 321 11.99 -21.24 16.03
CA THR A 321 11.11 -20.13 16.38
C THR A 321 9.67 -20.62 16.42
N ALA A 322 8.91 -20.21 17.43
CA ALA A 322 7.49 -20.53 17.54
C ALA A 322 6.66 -19.59 16.67
N PHE A 323 5.74 -20.13 15.87
CA PHE A 323 4.79 -19.36 15.05
C PHE A 323 3.48 -20.13 14.86
N ASN A 324 2.40 -19.41 14.59
CA ASN A 324 1.05 -19.97 14.47
C ASN A 324 0.16 -19.22 13.47
N ALA A 325 0.76 -18.29 12.73
CA ALA A 325 0.06 -17.46 11.78
C ALA A 325 0.94 -17.12 10.58
N ALA A 326 0.31 -16.96 9.43
CA ALA A 326 0.93 -16.42 8.24
C ALA A 326 0.02 -15.43 7.52
N LEU A 327 0.61 -14.37 6.97
CA LEU A 327 -0.01 -13.49 5.99
C LEU A 327 0.69 -13.70 4.65
N ILE A 328 -0.08 -14.10 3.63
CA ILE A 328 0.44 -14.40 2.29
C ILE A 328 -0.28 -13.52 1.28
N SER A 329 0.46 -12.81 0.45
CA SER A 329 -0.11 -12.00 -0.63
C SER A 329 0.41 -12.48 -1.98
N GLU A 330 -0.51 -12.87 -2.85
CA GLU A 330 -0.23 -13.38 -4.19
C GLU A 330 -0.55 -12.31 -5.24
N ASP A 331 0.21 -12.32 -6.34
CA ASP A 331 -0.15 -11.63 -7.57
C ASP A 331 -0.98 -12.53 -8.50
N TYR A 332 -1.87 -11.94 -9.29
CA TYR A 332 -2.72 -12.64 -10.28
C TYR A 332 -3.63 -13.77 -9.77
N GLY A 333 -3.57 -14.16 -8.49
CA GLY A 333 -4.44 -15.17 -7.89
C GLY A 333 -4.40 -16.53 -8.60
N ARG A 334 -3.21 -17.06 -8.89
CA ARG A 334 -2.99 -18.27 -9.71
C ARG A 334 -2.97 -19.56 -8.90
N ALA A 335 -2.57 -19.51 -7.64
CA ALA A 335 -2.52 -20.65 -6.74
C ALA A 335 -3.94 -21.19 -6.51
N ARG A 336 -4.07 -22.51 -6.53
CA ARG A 336 -5.33 -23.23 -6.31
C ARG A 336 -5.27 -24.13 -5.09
N ARG A 337 -4.06 -24.61 -4.76
CA ARG A 337 -3.81 -25.40 -3.57
C ARG A 337 -2.40 -25.18 -3.07
N PHE A 338 -2.25 -24.94 -1.78
CA PHE A 338 -0.95 -24.76 -1.15
C PHE A 338 -0.92 -25.32 0.27
N GLU A 339 0.29 -25.44 0.79
CA GLU A 339 0.55 -25.75 2.19
C GLU A 339 1.55 -24.77 2.78
N ILE A 340 1.36 -24.44 4.06
CA ILE A 340 2.43 -23.92 4.89
C ILE A 340 3.04 -25.11 5.60
N GLN A 341 4.32 -25.36 5.36
CA GLN A 341 5.04 -26.50 5.91
C GLN A 341 6.20 -26.05 6.77
N TYR A 342 6.57 -26.86 7.75
CA TYR A 342 7.72 -26.65 8.61
C TYR A 342 8.58 -27.92 8.65
N LEU A 343 9.89 -27.75 8.77
CA LEU A 343 10.82 -28.87 8.83
C LEU A 343 10.95 -29.36 10.27
N ASP A 344 10.65 -30.63 10.50
CA ASP A 344 10.77 -31.31 11.79
C ASP A 344 11.54 -32.63 11.62
N ALA A 345 12.69 -32.74 12.28
CA ALA A 345 13.57 -33.92 12.21
C ALA A 345 13.76 -34.48 10.78
N GLU A 346 14.09 -33.59 9.83
CA GLU A 346 14.29 -33.87 8.40
C GLU A 346 13.03 -34.09 7.55
N THR A 347 11.85 -34.13 8.17
CA THR A 347 10.58 -34.32 7.45
C THR A 347 9.78 -33.02 7.39
N TRP A 348 9.32 -32.64 6.20
CA TRP A 348 8.37 -31.54 6.05
C TRP A 348 6.98 -31.96 6.56
N LYS A 349 6.49 -31.24 7.57
CA LYS A 349 5.13 -31.41 8.12
C LYS A 349 4.25 -30.23 7.74
N THR A 350 2.97 -30.48 7.54
CA THR A 350 1.98 -29.45 7.19
C THR A 350 1.44 -28.76 8.43
N ALA A 351 1.59 -27.43 8.53
CA ALA A 351 0.92 -26.63 9.54
C ALA A 351 -0.47 -26.14 9.06
N TYR A 352 -0.59 -25.84 7.76
CA TYR A 352 -1.81 -25.31 7.17
C TYR A 352 -2.01 -25.79 5.74
N ARG A 353 -3.26 -26.00 5.33
CA ARG A 353 -3.68 -26.32 3.96
C ARG A 353 -4.64 -25.24 3.48
N GLY A 354 -4.40 -24.68 2.30
CA GLY A 354 -5.24 -23.64 1.71
C GLY A 354 -5.53 -23.86 0.23
N GLY A 355 -6.54 -23.14 -0.25
CA GLY A 355 -6.97 -23.13 -1.65
C GLY A 355 -6.33 -21.98 -2.44
N LYS A 356 -7.15 -21.03 -2.91
CA LYS A 356 -6.65 -19.77 -3.48
C LYS A 356 -5.96 -18.92 -2.41
N ILE A 357 -4.86 -18.27 -2.76
CA ILE A 357 -4.18 -17.31 -1.88
C ILE A 357 -4.77 -15.92 -2.12
N GLY A 358 -4.62 -15.37 -3.32
CA GLY A 358 -5.11 -14.03 -3.62
C GLY A 358 -4.48 -12.94 -2.75
N TYR A 359 -5.23 -11.87 -2.48
CA TYR A 359 -4.71 -10.72 -1.75
C TYR A 359 -4.77 -10.91 -0.24
N ARG A 360 -3.59 -10.98 0.41
CA ARG A 360 -3.41 -11.01 1.88
C ARG A 360 -4.23 -12.06 2.61
N LEU A 361 -4.14 -13.30 2.14
CA LEU A 361 -4.66 -14.42 2.89
C LEU A 361 -4.03 -14.47 4.29
N LYS A 362 -4.88 -14.56 5.30
CA LYS A 362 -4.52 -14.68 6.71
C LYS A 362 -4.80 -16.12 7.16
N ALA A 363 -3.74 -16.89 7.38
CA ALA A 363 -3.82 -18.28 7.84
C ALA A 363 -3.45 -18.36 9.32
N LYS A 364 -4.35 -18.91 10.14
CA LYS A 364 -4.06 -19.29 11.54
C LYS A 364 -4.00 -20.82 11.64
N PHE A 365 -3.07 -21.34 12.43
CA PHE A 365 -2.86 -22.77 12.62
C PHE A 365 -2.32 -23.06 14.03
N PRO A 366 -2.30 -24.31 14.51
CA PRO A 366 -1.69 -24.64 15.80
C PRO A 366 -0.24 -24.16 15.89
N THR A 367 0.22 -23.76 17.08
CA THR A 367 1.59 -23.28 17.26
C THR A 367 2.57 -24.41 16.94
N VAL A 368 3.53 -24.11 16.06
CA VAL A 368 4.65 -24.98 15.71
C VAL A 368 5.95 -24.27 16.00
N THR A 369 7.01 -25.03 16.30
CA THR A 369 8.36 -24.50 16.50
C THR A 369 9.28 -25.12 15.47
N ALA A 370 9.86 -24.30 14.59
CA ALA A 370 10.79 -24.74 13.58
C ALA A 370 11.76 -23.63 13.17
N GLN A 371 12.91 -24.00 12.62
CA GLN A 371 13.82 -23.05 11.99
C GLN A 371 13.48 -22.82 10.51
N LYS A 372 13.14 -23.89 9.78
CA LYS A 372 12.83 -23.82 8.35
C LYS A 372 11.34 -23.96 8.12
N VAL A 373 10.80 -23.06 7.31
CA VAL A 373 9.39 -22.99 6.94
C VAL A 373 9.30 -22.80 5.44
N ARG A 374 8.33 -23.42 4.76
CA ARG A 374 8.11 -23.16 3.34
C ARG A 374 6.64 -22.97 2.99
N LEU A 375 6.40 -22.07 2.06
CA LEU A 375 5.15 -21.98 1.31
C LEU A 375 5.26 -22.94 0.12
N ASN A 376 4.50 -24.01 0.14
CA ASN A 376 4.53 -25.04 -0.89
C ASN A 376 3.26 -24.96 -1.75
N ILE A 377 3.37 -24.34 -2.93
CA ILE A 377 2.30 -24.28 -3.92
C ILE A 377 2.22 -25.63 -4.63
N LEU A 378 1.16 -26.38 -4.33
CA LEU A 378 0.95 -27.73 -4.84
C LEU A 378 0.28 -27.72 -6.22
N GLU A 379 -0.48 -26.66 -6.51
CA GLU A 379 -1.26 -26.52 -7.73
C GLU A 379 -1.52 -25.03 -8.01
N ALA A 380 -1.27 -24.62 -9.24
CA ALA A 380 -1.55 -23.29 -9.78
C ALA A 380 -1.96 -23.38 -11.25
N GLU A 381 -2.74 -22.41 -11.72
CA GLU A 381 -3.16 -22.33 -13.14
C GLU A 381 -2.04 -21.85 -14.07
N GLU A 382 -1.08 -21.10 -13.52
CA GLU A 382 0.09 -20.54 -14.20
C GLU A 382 1.20 -20.37 -13.16
N GLY A 383 2.38 -19.87 -13.57
CA GLY A 383 3.48 -19.59 -12.65
C GLY A 383 3.06 -18.74 -11.44
N PRO A 384 3.06 -19.27 -10.19
CA PRO A 384 2.70 -18.53 -9.00
C PRO A 384 3.67 -17.35 -8.77
N THR A 385 3.14 -16.30 -8.17
CA THR A 385 3.87 -15.07 -7.87
C THR A 385 3.44 -14.58 -6.49
N ILE A 386 4.39 -14.41 -5.59
CA ILE A 386 4.12 -14.04 -4.20
C ILE A 386 4.78 -12.69 -3.93
N TRP A 387 3.96 -11.70 -3.58
CA TRP A 387 4.41 -10.40 -3.09
C TRP A 387 5.05 -10.56 -1.71
N GLU A 388 4.38 -11.22 -0.78
CA GLU A 388 4.86 -11.35 0.60
C GLU A 388 4.41 -12.66 1.26
N PHE A 389 5.29 -13.25 2.07
CA PHE A 389 5.08 -14.40 2.94
C PHE A 389 5.58 -14.09 4.36
N GLN A 390 4.67 -13.54 5.17
CA GLN A 390 4.96 -13.10 6.53
C GLN A 390 4.53 -14.15 7.55
N LEU A 391 5.39 -14.46 8.51
CA LEU A 391 5.10 -15.36 9.62
C LEU A 391 4.95 -14.57 10.92
N SER A 392 4.03 -14.97 11.78
CA SER A 392 3.84 -14.32 13.08
C SER A 392 3.52 -15.33 14.17
N LYS A 393 3.81 -14.92 15.41
CA LYS A 393 3.28 -15.56 16.60
C LYS A 393 2.19 -14.65 17.17
N LEU A 394 0.95 -15.08 17.00
CA LEU A 394 -0.21 -14.49 17.65
C LEU A 394 -0.41 -15.18 19.01
N ASP A 395 -0.90 -14.42 19.99
CA ASP A 395 -1.22 -14.92 21.33
C ASP A 395 -2.48 -15.78 21.37
#